data_AF-A0A2V6V1Y0-F1
#
_entry.id   AF-A0A2V6V1Y0-F1
#
_cell.length_a   1.000
_cell.length_b   1.000
_cell.length_c   1.000
_cell.angle_alpha   90.00
_cell.angle_beta   90.00
_cell.angle_gamma   90.00
#
_symmetry.space_group_name_H-M   'P 1'
#
loop_
_entity.id
_entity.type
_entity.pdbx_description
1 polymer ?
#
loop_
_entity_poly.entity_id
_entity_poly.type
_entity_poly.pdbx_seq_one_letter_code
_entity_poly.pdbx_strand_id
1 'polypeptide(L)'
;MAPGEPEDTFKVTDRRRRQDAEEPSRPPASAPESPRAVQSSAAPSAAPPSAPADPMSGPERGLAGLFMMLASSAVVALGDAPDPMTGQRQTDLAQAADAIDLLLLLREKTESHRSGEESQILEELIYDLQLRYVRVTKRS
;
A
#
# COMPACT_ATOMS: atom_id res chain seq x y z
N MET A 1 40.62 31.09 26.68
CA MET A 1 41.10 30.55 25.39
C MET A 1 41.25 29.05 25.58
N ALA A 2 40.49 28.25 24.84
CA ALA A 2 40.43 26.80 25.01
C ALA A 2 40.78 26.09 23.70
N PRO A 3 41.77 25.19 23.70
CA PRO A 3 41.79 24.00 22.84
C PRO A 3 41.05 22.88 23.60
N GLY A 4 40.22 22.03 23.02
CA GLY A 4 40.09 21.64 21.61
C GLY A 4 39.76 20.14 21.67
N GLU A 5 38.50 19.80 21.48
CA GLU A 5 38.00 18.42 21.65
C GLU A 5 38.58 17.49 20.57
N PRO A 6 38.92 16.23 20.90
CA PRO A 6 39.33 15.25 19.89
C PRO A 6 38.11 14.77 19.08
N GLU A 7 38.20 14.82 17.75
CA GLU A 7 37.13 14.35 16.86
C GLU A 7 36.99 12.82 16.90
N ASP A 8 35.78 12.33 17.22
CA ASP A 8 35.46 10.90 17.16
C ASP A 8 35.46 10.39 15.71
N THR A 9 36.54 9.68 15.34
CA THR A 9 36.71 9.10 14.01
C THR A 9 35.86 7.83 13.86
N PHE A 10 34.64 7.98 13.35
CA PHE A 10 33.73 6.85 13.07
C PHE A 10 34.20 5.97 11.90
N LYS A 11 34.80 4.82 12.22
CA LYS A 11 35.36 3.89 11.23
C LYS A 11 34.35 2.82 10.79
N VAL A 12 33.44 3.19 9.88
CA VAL A 12 32.48 2.25 9.27
C VAL A 12 33.24 1.20 8.45
N THR A 13 33.26 -0.04 8.94
CA THR A 13 33.94 -1.15 8.27
C THR A 13 32.92 -1.93 7.45
N ASP A 14 32.82 -1.64 6.16
CA ASP A 14 31.92 -2.36 5.26
C ASP A 14 32.27 -3.85 5.22
N ARG A 15 31.24 -4.69 5.37
CA ARG A 15 31.36 -6.15 5.51
C ARG A 15 30.75 -6.88 4.31
N ARG A 16 30.60 -6.22 3.16
CA ARG A 16 30.06 -6.83 1.92
C ARG A 16 31.06 -7.83 1.35
N ARG A 17 30.99 -9.03 1.91
CA ARG A 17 31.69 -10.25 1.49
C ARG A 17 31.45 -10.51 0.00
N ARG A 18 32.39 -10.06 -0.83
CA ARG A 18 32.44 -10.35 -2.26
C ARG A 18 32.71 -11.85 -2.44
N GLN A 19 31.80 -12.57 -3.08
CA GLN A 19 32.01 -13.96 -3.50
C GLN A 19 32.43 -13.94 -4.98
N ASP A 20 33.65 -14.39 -5.28
CA ASP A 20 34.18 -14.56 -6.64
C ASP A 20 35.17 -15.76 -6.67
N ALA A 21 35.31 -16.41 -7.84
CA ALA A 21 36.20 -17.54 -8.23
C ALA A 21 35.89 -18.94 -7.60
N GLU A 22 35.42 -19.98 -8.33
CA GLU A 22 36.01 -20.81 -9.43
C GLU A 22 37.03 -21.88 -8.91
N GLU A 23 36.68 -23.18 -8.78
CA GLU A 23 36.78 -24.33 -9.75
C GLU A 23 38.22 -24.79 -10.13
N PRO A 24 38.51 -26.02 -10.65
CA PRO A 24 37.79 -27.31 -10.70
C PRO A 24 38.66 -28.58 -10.37
N SER A 25 38.09 -29.81 -10.38
CA SER A 25 38.78 -31.08 -10.81
C SER A 25 37.81 -32.30 -10.88
N ARG A 26 38.17 -33.34 -11.67
CA ARG A 26 37.23 -34.16 -12.48
C ARG A 26 37.32 -35.70 -12.25
N PRO A 27 36.25 -36.50 -12.44
CA PRO A 27 36.21 -37.96 -12.18
C PRO A 27 36.56 -38.81 -13.43
N PRO A 28 36.53 -40.17 -13.37
CA PRO A 28 35.30 -40.99 -13.57
C PRO A 28 35.28 -42.22 -12.58
N ALA A 29 34.55 -43.35 -12.70
CA ALA A 29 33.64 -43.94 -13.71
C ALA A 29 32.70 -45.02 -13.09
N SER A 30 31.64 -45.43 -13.84
CA SER A 30 30.99 -46.78 -13.88
C SER A 30 30.29 -47.35 -12.62
N ALA A 31 29.08 -47.96 -12.67
CA ALA A 31 28.20 -48.41 -13.78
C ALA A 31 26.68 -48.40 -13.36
N PRO A 32 25.67 -48.99 -14.09
CA PRO A 32 24.55 -48.20 -14.63
C PRO A 32 23.12 -48.76 -14.36
N GLU A 33 22.13 -48.27 -15.14
CA GLU A 33 20.70 -48.69 -15.25
C GLU A 33 19.74 -48.25 -14.11
N SER A 34 18.44 -47.95 -14.31
CA SER A 34 17.60 -47.39 -15.41
C SER A 34 16.13 -47.43 -14.92
N PRO A 35 15.13 -46.72 -15.51
CA PRO A 35 15.18 -45.63 -16.49
C PRO A 35 14.44 -44.35 -16.03
N ARG A 36 14.57 -43.30 -16.84
CA ARG A 36 13.92 -41.99 -16.70
C ARG A 36 12.41 -42.04 -17.00
N ALA A 37 11.56 -41.95 -15.98
CA ALA A 37 10.16 -41.54 -16.14
C ALA A 37 10.05 -40.02 -15.99
N VAL A 38 9.68 -39.33 -17.07
CA VAL A 38 9.40 -37.89 -17.03
C VAL A 38 8.03 -37.63 -16.40
N GLN A 39 8.01 -37.01 -15.23
CA GLN A 39 6.85 -36.22 -14.79
C GLN A 39 7.31 -34.80 -14.50
N SER A 40 7.21 -33.97 -15.54
CA SER A 40 7.19 -32.53 -15.41
C SER A 40 5.91 -32.14 -14.67
N SER A 41 6.02 -31.82 -13.38
CA SER A 41 5.03 -30.98 -12.71
C SER A 41 5.71 -29.68 -12.30
N ALA A 42 5.12 -28.57 -12.73
CA ALA A 42 5.74 -27.27 -12.65
C ALA A 42 5.77 -26.77 -11.20
N ALA A 43 6.87 -26.09 -10.83
CA ALA A 43 6.70 -24.95 -9.95
C ALA A 43 5.93 -23.87 -10.73
N PRO A 44 4.91 -23.29 -10.11
CA PRO A 44 5.09 -21.89 -9.75
C PRO A 44 5.13 -21.72 -8.24
N SER A 45 5.86 -20.68 -7.81
CA SER A 45 5.88 -20.20 -6.44
C SER A 45 4.46 -19.89 -5.95
N ALA A 46 3.92 -20.74 -5.09
CA ALA A 46 2.80 -20.36 -4.26
C ALA A 46 3.28 -19.35 -3.20
N ALA A 47 2.52 -18.27 -3.02
CA ALA A 47 2.81 -17.22 -2.04
C ALA A 47 2.92 -17.77 -0.60
N PRO A 48 3.58 -17.06 0.33
CA PRO A 48 3.47 -17.38 1.75
C PRO A 48 1.99 -17.45 2.15
N PRO A 49 1.60 -18.36 3.06
CA PRO A 49 0.20 -18.55 3.41
C PRO A 49 -0.35 -17.25 4.01
N SER A 50 -1.47 -16.78 3.44
CA SER A 50 -2.25 -15.69 4.03
C SER A 50 -2.55 -16.02 5.48
N ALA A 51 -2.02 -15.21 6.40
CA ALA A 51 -2.34 -15.34 7.82
C ALA A 51 -3.87 -15.17 8.01
N PRO A 52 -4.48 -15.89 8.97
CA PRO A 52 -5.90 -15.72 9.25
C PRO A 52 -6.15 -14.26 9.68
N ALA A 53 -7.09 -13.60 9.01
CA ALA A 53 -7.46 -12.22 9.34
C ALA A 53 -8.10 -12.18 10.74
N ASP A 54 -7.38 -11.62 11.71
CA ASP A 54 -7.93 -11.34 13.04
C ASP A 54 -9.09 -10.34 12.92
N PRO A 55 -10.27 -10.60 13.54
CA PRO A 55 -11.40 -9.68 13.52
C PRO A 55 -11.19 -8.41 14.36
N MET A 56 -9.96 -8.15 14.82
CA MET A 56 -9.51 -6.90 15.44
C MET A 56 -8.51 -6.11 14.56
N SER A 57 -8.25 -6.54 13.32
CA SER A 57 -7.69 -5.66 12.30
C SER A 57 -8.72 -4.60 11.92
N GLY A 58 -8.73 -3.48 12.65
CA GLY A 58 -9.27 -2.22 12.12
C GLY A 58 -8.64 -1.92 10.75
N PRO A 59 -9.34 -1.19 9.86
CA PRO A 59 -9.09 -1.18 8.41
C PRO A 59 -7.60 -1.18 8.13
N GLU A 60 -7.11 -2.27 7.52
CA GLU A 60 -5.67 -2.55 7.45
C GLU A 60 -4.95 -1.31 6.96
N ARG A 61 -3.84 -0.93 7.63
CA ARG A 61 -3.16 0.36 7.46
C ARG A 61 -2.53 0.48 6.07
N GLY A 62 -3.37 0.76 5.08
CA GLY A 62 -3.15 0.81 3.65
C GLY A 62 -4.08 1.83 2.98
N LEU A 63 -4.08 1.89 1.65
CA LEU A 63 -4.69 3.02 0.94
C LEU A 63 -6.22 2.99 1.02
N ALA A 64 -6.84 1.81 1.01
CA ALA A 64 -8.30 1.68 1.22
C ALA A 64 -8.78 2.38 2.50
N GLY A 65 -8.08 2.21 3.62
CA GLY A 65 -8.41 2.86 4.89
C GLY A 65 -8.30 4.39 4.82
N LEU A 66 -7.29 4.90 4.11
CA LEU A 66 -7.12 6.34 3.88
C LEU A 66 -8.25 6.92 3.01
N PHE A 67 -8.64 6.22 1.94
CA PHE A 67 -9.74 6.67 1.07
C PHE A 67 -11.08 6.68 1.82
N MET A 68 -11.36 5.66 2.62
CA MET A 68 -12.58 5.60 3.46
C MET A 68 -12.62 6.71 4.51
N MET A 69 -11.47 7.08 5.10
CA MET A 69 -11.39 8.21 6.04
C MET A 69 -11.68 9.56 5.36
N LEU A 70 -11.11 9.80 4.17
CA LEU A 70 -11.40 11.00 3.38
C LEU A 70 -12.86 11.05 2.92
N ALA A 71 -13.40 9.93 2.46
CA ALA A 71 -14.79 9.84 2.04
C ALA A 71 -15.76 10.10 3.20
N SER A 72 -15.46 9.60 4.41
CA SER A 72 -16.22 9.92 5.62
C SER A 72 -16.22 11.43 5.90
N SER A 73 -15.07 12.09 5.77
CA SER A 73 -14.97 13.56 5.89
C SER A 73 -15.83 14.29 4.86
N ALA A 74 -15.81 13.85 3.59
CA ALA A 74 -16.63 14.43 2.53
C ALA A 74 -18.14 14.23 2.78
N VAL A 75 -18.57 13.06 3.27
CA VAL A 75 -19.98 12.77 3.61
C VAL A 75 -20.47 13.62 4.78
N VAL A 76 -19.62 13.89 5.78
CA VAL A 76 -19.93 14.84 6.87
C VAL A 76 -20.06 16.26 6.32
N ALA A 77 -19.10 16.72 5.51
CA ALA A 77 -19.13 18.05 4.90
C ALA A 77 -20.34 18.27 3.97
N LEU A 78 -20.82 17.23 3.29
CA LEU A 78 -22.07 17.28 2.51
C LEU A 78 -23.34 17.39 3.37
N GLY A 79 -23.27 17.15 4.68
CA GLY A 79 -24.41 17.13 5.60
C GLY A 79 -25.21 15.82 5.61
N ASP A 80 -24.73 14.80 4.88
CA ASP A 80 -25.33 13.46 4.85
C ASP A 80 -25.15 12.75 6.22
N ALA A 81 -24.03 13.01 6.90
CA ALA A 81 -23.73 12.55 8.26
C ALA A 81 -23.63 13.73 9.26
N PRO A 82 -23.94 13.52 10.55
CA PRO A 82 -23.63 14.50 11.59
C PRO A 82 -22.12 14.57 11.84
N ASP A 83 -21.60 15.76 12.12
CA ASP A 83 -20.23 15.95 12.56
C ASP A 83 -19.98 15.24 13.91
N PRO A 84 -18.99 14.34 14.03
CA PRO A 84 -18.70 13.62 15.27
C PRO A 84 -18.20 14.51 16.42
N MET A 85 -17.70 15.73 16.14
CA MET A 85 -17.24 16.68 17.17
C MET A 85 -18.36 17.55 17.73
N THR A 86 -19.23 18.10 16.86
CA THR A 86 -20.30 19.01 17.30
C THR A 86 -21.69 18.36 17.41
N GLY A 87 -21.87 17.18 16.82
CA GLY A 87 -23.17 16.52 16.67
C GLY A 87 -24.12 17.21 15.68
N GLN A 88 -23.71 18.31 15.05
CA GLN A 88 -24.53 19.09 14.13
C GLN A 88 -24.42 18.56 12.71
N ARG A 89 -25.48 18.74 11.92
CA ARG A 89 -25.41 18.63 10.46
C ARG A 89 -25.27 20.02 9.89
N GLN A 90 -24.08 20.33 9.38
CA GLN A 90 -23.79 21.56 8.65
C GLN A 90 -23.22 21.17 7.29
N THR A 91 -23.76 21.76 6.23
CA THR A 91 -23.28 21.52 4.87
C THR A 91 -22.23 22.56 4.52
N ASP A 92 -20.98 22.11 4.35
CA ASP A 92 -19.88 22.89 3.80
C ASP A 92 -19.47 22.29 2.44
N LEU A 93 -19.89 22.96 1.37
CA LEU A 93 -19.57 22.57 0.01
C LEU A 93 -18.09 22.78 -0.34
N ALA A 94 -17.41 23.74 0.28
CA ALA A 94 -15.99 23.95 0.03
C ALA A 94 -15.16 22.80 0.63
N GLN A 95 -15.43 22.45 1.89
CA GLN A 95 -14.79 21.30 2.54
C GLN A 95 -15.09 19.97 1.82
N ALA A 96 -16.32 19.80 1.30
CA ALA A 96 -16.68 18.63 0.50
C ALA A 96 -15.91 18.57 -0.83
N ALA A 97 -15.73 19.70 -1.51
CA ALA A 97 -14.95 19.80 -2.74
C ALA A 97 -13.47 19.49 -2.49
N ASP A 98 -12.85 20.11 -1.48
CA ASP A 98 -11.44 19.87 -1.11
C ASP A 98 -11.16 18.38 -0.83
N ALA A 99 -12.10 17.67 -0.19
CA ALA A 99 -11.98 16.24 0.08
C ALA A 99 -12.08 15.38 -1.19
N ILE A 100 -12.94 15.76 -2.15
CA ILE A 100 -13.07 15.09 -3.46
C ILE A 100 -11.82 15.34 -4.31
N ASP A 101 -11.33 16.57 -4.35
CA ASP A 101 -10.13 16.96 -5.10
C ASP A 101 -8.88 16.26 -4.53
N LEU A 102 -8.80 16.07 -3.21
CA LEU A 102 -7.74 15.27 -2.60
C LEU A 102 -7.83 13.77 -2.97
N LEU A 103 -9.03 13.19 -3.06
CA LEU A 103 -9.22 11.83 -3.57
C LEU A 103 -8.81 11.69 -5.05
N LEU A 104 -9.13 12.70 -5.88
CA LEU A 104 -8.69 12.78 -7.28
C LEU A 104 -7.16 12.89 -7.40
N LEU A 105 -6.53 13.75 -6.59
CA LEU A 105 -5.07 13.85 -6.53
C LEU A 105 -4.43 12.53 -6.08
N LEU A 106 -5.00 11.86 -5.07
CA LEU A 106 -4.52 10.56 -4.61
C LEU A 106 -4.68 9.47 -5.68
N ARG A 107 -5.73 9.51 -6.51
CA ARG A 107 -5.89 8.57 -7.65
C ARG A 107 -4.68 8.63 -8.58
N GLU A 108 -4.24 9.82 -8.97
CA GLU A 108 -3.06 10.02 -9.82
C GLU A 108 -1.75 9.71 -9.09
N LYS A 109 -1.60 10.18 -7.84
CA LYS A 109 -0.34 10.04 -7.09
C LYS A 109 -0.08 8.63 -6.56
N THR A 110 -1.11 7.81 -6.42
CA THR A 110 -0.96 6.44 -5.89
C THR A 110 -0.92 5.36 -6.95
N GLU A 111 -1.19 5.64 -8.23
CA GLU A 111 -1.41 4.65 -9.33
C GLU A 111 -0.42 3.46 -9.33
N SER A 112 0.88 3.69 -9.14
CA SER A 112 1.92 2.64 -9.11
C SER A 112 2.00 1.82 -7.80
N HIS A 113 1.19 2.15 -6.79
CA HIS A 113 1.24 1.62 -5.43
C HIS A 113 -0.10 1.03 -4.95
N ARG A 114 -1.12 0.99 -5.80
CA ARG A 114 -2.48 0.53 -5.48
C ARG A 114 -2.66 -0.94 -5.85
N SER A 115 -3.39 -1.70 -5.04
CA SER A 115 -3.96 -2.97 -5.49
C SER A 115 -5.15 -2.75 -6.44
N GLY A 116 -5.60 -3.81 -7.13
CA GLY A 116 -6.82 -3.73 -7.95
C GLY A 116 -8.09 -3.44 -7.13
N GLU A 117 -8.15 -3.97 -5.90
CA GLU A 117 -9.24 -3.74 -4.95
C GLU A 117 -9.24 -2.28 -4.44
N GLU A 118 -8.08 -1.79 -4.00
CA GLU A 118 -7.91 -0.37 -3.62
C GLU A 118 -8.27 0.56 -4.79
N SER A 119 -7.98 0.13 -6.02
CA SER A 119 -8.31 0.86 -7.22
C SER A 119 -9.82 1.00 -7.42
N GLN A 120 -10.54 -0.12 -7.36
CA GLN A 120 -11.99 -0.17 -7.45
C GLN A 120 -12.67 0.64 -6.34
N ILE A 121 -12.22 0.50 -5.08
CA ILE A 121 -12.74 1.26 -3.93
C ILE A 121 -12.64 2.77 -4.16
N LEU A 122 -11.49 3.28 -4.62
CA LEU A 122 -11.33 4.72 -4.85
C LEU A 122 -12.21 5.23 -5.99
N GLU A 123 -12.37 4.47 -7.07
CA GLU A 123 -13.22 4.87 -8.20
C GLU A 123 -14.70 4.91 -7.80
N GLU A 124 -15.17 3.94 -7.01
CA GLU A 124 -16.52 3.92 -6.45
C GLU A 124 -16.75 5.11 -5.48
N LEU A 125 -15.80 5.39 -4.59
CA LEU A 125 -15.89 6.53 -3.65
C LEU A 125 -15.90 7.88 -4.38
N ILE A 126 -15.02 8.08 -5.37
CA ILE A 126 -15.00 9.33 -6.16
C ILE A 126 -16.33 9.52 -6.88
N TYR A 127 -16.87 8.47 -7.50
CA TYR A 127 -18.14 8.55 -8.24
C TYR A 127 -19.33 8.89 -7.33
N ASP A 128 -19.48 8.19 -6.19
CA ASP A 128 -20.59 8.45 -5.26
C ASP A 128 -20.51 9.85 -4.64
N LEU A 129 -19.32 10.27 -4.21
CA LEU A 129 -19.11 11.61 -3.64
C LEU A 129 -19.39 12.72 -4.66
N GLN A 130 -18.92 12.59 -5.90
CA GLN A 130 -19.23 13.55 -6.96
C GLN A 130 -20.73 13.61 -7.25
N LEU A 131 -21.43 12.47 -7.30
CA LEU A 131 -22.87 12.42 -7.53
C LEU A 131 -23.66 13.07 -6.39
N ARG A 132 -23.24 12.86 -5.13
CA ARG A 132 -23.81 13.53 -3.95
C ARG A 132 -23.53 15.03 -3.97
N TYR A 133 -22.30 15.45 -4.25
CA TYR A 133 -21.93 16.86 -4.38
C TYR A 133 -22.78 17.59 -5.42
N VAL A 134 -22.96 17.00 -6.61
CA VAL A 134 -23.85 17.54 -7.66
C VAL A 134 -25.32 17.57 -7.21
N ARG A 135 -25.76 16.62 -6.38
CA ARG A 135 -27.13 16.61 -5.82
C ARG A 135 -27.36 17.72 -4.79
N VAL A 136 -26.39 17.97 -3.91
CA VAL A 136 -26.48 19.01 -2.86
C VAL A 136 -26.33 20.41 -3.47
N THR A 137 -25.38 20.62 -4.38
CA THR A 137 -25.20 21.89 -5.11
C THR A 137 -26.40 22.26 -5.97
N LYS A 138 -27.14 21.30 -6.54
CA LYS A 138 -28.40 21.54 -7.27
C LYS A 138 -29.62 21.79 -6.37
N ARG A 139 -29.50 21.61 -5.06
CA ARG A 139 -30.56 21.79 -4.06
C ARG A 139 -30.38 23.06 -3.22
N SER A 140 -29.17 23.65 -3.28
CA SER A 140 -28.80 24.91 -2.63
C SER A 140 -29.08 26.09 -3.55
#